data_AF-A0A258PZA7-F1
#
_entry.id   AF-A0A258PZA7-F1
#
_cell.length_a   1.000
_cell.length_b   1.000
_cell.length_c   1.000
_cell.angle_alpha   90.00
_cell.angle_beta   90.00
_cell.angle_gamma   90.00
#
_symmetry.space_group_name_H-M   'P 1'
#
loop_
_entity.id
_entity.type
_entity.pdbx_description
1 polymer ?
#
loop_
_entity_poly.entity_id
_entity_poly.type
_entity_poly.pdbx_seq_one_letter_code
_entity_poly.pdbx_strand_id
1 'polypeptide(L)'
;GRIDVLFNNAGMGAPAIPMEELSYEQWMNVVNANLSGAFLCSQEAIRMMKAQSPQGGRIINNGSISAHAPRPMSAPYTATKHAITGLTKVISLDGRPFNITCGQIDIGNAGTEMTIPMAAGIMQADGSKKAEPLMDVDHVGQAVLHMAQLPL
;
A
#
# COMPACT_ATOMS: atom_id res chain seq x y z
N GLY A 1 -20.38 -16.95 3.77
CA GLY A 1 -19.69 -16.35 2.60
C GLY A 1 -18.23 -16.75 2.62
N ARG A 2 -17.50 -16.53 1.52
CA ARG A 2 -16.05 -16.78 1.40
C ARG A 2 -15.33 -15.52 0.92
N ILE A 3 -14.03 -15.42 1.18
CA ILE A 3 -13.16 -14.41 0.61
C ILE A 3 -11.94 -15.08 -0.03
N ASP A 4 -11.75 -14.85 -1.32
CA ASP A 4 -10.67 -15.45 -2.08
C ASP A 4 -9.48 -14.51 -2.24
N VAL A 5 -9.76 -13.21 -2.37
CA VAL A 5 -8.75 -12.17 -2.53
C VAL A 5 -9.12 -10.94 -1.71
N LEU A 6 -8.16 -10.40 -0.96
CA LEU A 6 -8.20 -9.07 -0.36
C LEU A 6 -7.11 -8.20 -1.01
N PHE A 7 -7.48 -7.02 -1.50
CA PHE A 7 -6.52 -6.00 -1.92
C PHE A 7 -6.58 -4.79 -0.97
N ASN A 8 -5.58 -4.67 -0.09
CA ASN A 8 -5.43 -3.53 0.80
C ASN A 8 -4.89 -2.34 0.01
N ASN A 9 -5.80 -1.53 -0.56
CA ASN A 9 -5.46 -0.39 -1.41
C ASN A 9 -5.63 0.98 -0.74
N ALA A 10 -6.53 1.08 0.24
CA ALA A 10 -6.86 2.36 0.87
C ALA A 10 -5.61 3.04 1.44
N GLY A 11 -5.50 4.35 1.23
CA GLY A 11 -4.40 5.14 1.75
C GLY A 11 -4.50 6.60 1.35
N MET A 12 -3.70 7.43 2.02
CA MET A 12 -3.62 8.87 1.83
C MET A 12 -2.20 9.37 2.12
N GLY A 13 -1.92 10.62 1.72
CA GLY A 13 -0.73 11.37 2.11
C GLY A 13 -1.01 12.38 3.21
N ALA A 14 0.04 13.04 3.68
CA ALA A 14 -0.01 14.27 4.48
C ALA A 14 0.50 15.45 3.64
N PRO A 15 0.25 16.71 4.05
CA PRO A 15 0.88 17.87 3.43
C PRO A 15 2.41 17.73 3.36
N ALA A 16 3.01 18.16 2.25
CA ALA A 16 4.46 18.14 2.06
C ALA A 16 5.11 19.35 2.75
N ILE A 17 5.28 19.25 4.07
CA ILE A 17 5.89 20.26 4.95
C ILE A 17 7.04 19.65 5.78
N PRO A 18 7.91 20.47 6.42
CA PRO A 18 8.92 19.98 7.35
C PRO A 18 8.33 19.07 8.44
N MET A 19 9.10 18.08 8.88
CA MET A 19 8.60 17.02 9.77
C MET A 19 8.15 17.57 11.13
N GLU A 20 8.88 18.57 11.63
CA GLU A 20 8.63 19.30 12.87
C GLU A 20 7.37 20.19 12.82
N GLU A 21 6.81 20.44 11.64
CA GLU A 21 5.57 21.19 11.46
C GLU A 21 4.33 20.29 11.34
N LEU A 22 4.52 18.97 11.23
CA LEU A 22 3.40 18.02 11.15
C LEU A 22 2.70 17.92 12.51
N SER A 23 1.37 18.05 12.49
CA SER A 23 0.58 17.76 13.68
C SER A 23 0.52 16.24 13.93
N TYR A 24 0.35 15.87 15.19
CA TYR A 24 0.14 14.45 15.54
C TYR A 24 -1.12 13.88 14.88
N GLU A 25 -2.15 14.69 14.67
CA GLU A 25 -3.37 14.28 13.96
C GLU A 25 -3.08 13.95 12.49
N GLN A 26 -2.29 14.78 11.79
CA GLN A 26 -1.88 14.51 10.40
C GLN A 26 -1.08 13.21 10.30
N TRP A 27 -0.17 12.96 11.25
CA TRP A 27 0.53 11.70 11.37
C TRP A 27 -0.44 10.52 11.55
N MET A 28 -1.33 10.61 12.54
CA MET A 28 -2.26 9.53 12.86
C MET A 28 -3.27 9.25 11.75
N ASN A 29 -3.71 10.25 11.00
CA ASN A 29 -4.59 10.05 9.85
C ASN A 29 -3.92 9.16 8.79
N VAL A 30 -2.64 9.42 8.48
CA VAL A 30 -1.86 8.60 7.54
C VAL A 30 -1.59 7.20 8.10
N VAL A 31 -1.23 7.07 9.38
CA VAL A 31 -1.05 5.76 10.03
C VAL A 31 -2.33 4.93 9.99
N ASN A 32 -3.46 5.53 10.34
CA ASN A 32 -4.73 4.84 10.41
C ASN A 32 -5.20 4.37 9.02
N ALA A 33 -5.09 5.23 8.01
CA ALA A 33 -5.48 4.88 6.65
C ALA A 33 -4.52 3.87 6.00
N ASN A 34 -3.21 4.12 6.07
CA ASN A 34 -2.22 3.39 5.28
C ASN A 34 -1.75 2.10 5.94
N LEU A 35 -1.83 1.98 7.28
CA LEU A 35 -1.28 0.84 8.03
C LEU A 35 -2.36 0.15 8.87
N SER A 36 -3.02 0.88 9.78
CA SER A 36 -4.00 0.26 10.69
C SER A 36 -5.15 -0.37 9.91
N GLY A 37 -5.66 0.30 8.86
CA GLY A 37 -6.69 -0.22 7.98
C GLY A 37 -6.26 -1.54 7.31
N ALA A 38 -5.08 -1.58 6.71
CA ALA A 38 -4.55 -2.79 6.08
C ALA A 38 -4.37 -3.95 7.08
N PHE A 39 -3.92 -3.65 8.30
CA PHE A 39 -3.83 -4.64 9.38
C PHE A 39 -5.21 -5.20 9.75
N LEU A 40 -6.20 -4.34 10.00
CA LEU A 40 -7.55 -4.76 10.41
C LEU A 40 -8.25 -5.58 9.33
N CYS A 41 -8.20 -5.13 8.07
CA CYS A 41 -8.76 -5.88 6.94
C CYS A 41 -8.07 -7.24 6.78
N SER A 42 -6.75 -7.28 6.89
CA SER A 42 -5.99 -8.55 6.82
C SER A 42 -6.36 -9.48 7.96
N GLN A 43 -6.54 -8.95 9.18
CA GLN A 43 -6.91 -9.75 10.34
C GLN A 43 -8.24 -10.49 10.11
N GLU A 44 -9.26 -9.79 9.63
CA GLU A 44 -10.56 -10.39 9.33
C GLU A 44 -10.50 -11.33 8.12
N ALA A 45 -9.78 -10.97 7.06
CA ALA A 45 -9.59 -11.85 5.91
C ALA A 45 -8.90 -13.15 6.31
N ILE A 46 -7.86 -13.11 7.15
CA ILE A 46 -7.17 -14.30 7.66
C ILE A 46 -8.13 -15.18 8.47
N ARG A 47 -8.98 -14.59 9.33
CA ARG A 47 -9.99 -15.36 10.08
C ARG A 47 -10.95 -16.09 9.13
N MET A 48 -11.46 -15.41 8.12
CA MET A 48 -12.37 -16.01 7.13
C MET A 48 -11.67 -17.07 6.27
N MET A 49 -10.48 -16.78 5.74
CA MET A 49 -9.70 -17.68 4.90
C MET A 49 -9.30 -18.97 5.64
N LYS A 50 -9.04 -18.90 6.94
CA LYS A 50 -8.78 -20.08 7.78
C LYS A 50 -10.03 -20.93 8.01
N ALA A 51 -11.20 -20.30 8.15
CA ALA A 51 -12.46 -20.97 8.48
C ALA A 51 -13.22 -21.51 7.26
N GLN A 52 -12.96 -20.99 6.05
CA GLN A 52 -13.65 -21.41 4.84
C GLN A 52 -13.18 -22.78 4.32
N SER A 53 -14.02 -23.42 3.49
CA SER A 53 -13.72 -24.66 2.78
C SER A 53 -13.93 -24.45 1.28
N PRO A 54 -12.92 -24.65 0.41
CA PRO A 54 -11.52 -24.97 0.74
C PRO A 54 -10.81 -23.86 1.53
N GLN A 55 -9.88 -24.23 2.42
CA GLN A 55 -9.09 -23.29 3.23
C GLN A 55 -8.06 -22.55 2.35
N GLY A 56 -7.91 -21.25 2.59
CA GLY A 56 -6.89 -20.42 1.95
C GLY A 56 -7.43 -19.15 1.30
N GLY A 57 -6.52 -18.35 0.75
CA GLY A 57 -6.84 -17.11 0.04
C GLY A 57 -5.60 -16.26 -0.21
N ARG A 58 -5.76 -15.13 -0.87
CA ARG A 58 -4.66 -14.23 -1.21
C ARG A 58 -4.89 -12.84 -0.63
N ILE A 59 -3.85 -12.28 -0.02
CA ILE A 59 -3.80 -10.88 0.40
C ILE A 59 -2.76 -10.17 -0.48
N ILE A 60 -3.15 -9.02 -1.03
CA ILE A 60 -2.28 -8.14 -1.79
C ILE A 60 -2.25 -6.80 -1.07
N ASN A 61 -1.06 -6.33 -0.69
CA ASN A 61 -0.89 -5.02 -0.10
C ASN A 61 -0.39 -4.03 -1.14
N ASN A 62 -1.06 -2.87 -1.25
CA ASN A 62 -0.55 -1.74 -2.01
C ASN A 62 0.55 -1.04 -1.20
N GLY A 63 1.80 -1.29 -1.58
CA GLY A 63 2.98 -0.62 -1.06
C GLY A 63 3.21 0.73 -1.73
N SER A 64 4.47 1.05 -2.03
CA SER A 64 4.86 2.27 -2.75
C SER A 64 6.35 2.25 -3.05
N ILE A 65 6.78 2.95 -4.10
CA ILE A 65 8.21 3.29 -4.28
C ILE A 65 8.78 4.05 -3.07
N SER A 66 7.95 4.78 -2.32
CA SER A 66 8.36 5.41 -1.05
C SER A 66 8.76 4.42 0.05
N ALA A 67 8.44 3.13 -0.09
CA ALA A 67 8.97 2.08 0.77
C ALA A 67 10.46 1.76 0.52
N HIS A 68 11.05 2.34 -0.54
CA HIS A 68 12.44 2.14 -0.94
C HIS A 68 13.20 3.46 -1.07
N ALA A 69 12.57 4.46 -1.68
CA ALA A 69 13.17 5.77 -1.96
C ALA A 69 12.16 6.89 -1.62
N PRO A 70 12.34 7.61 -0.51
CA PRO A 70 11.41 8.64 -0.08
C PRO A 70 11.56 9.93 -0.89
N ARG A 71 10.50 10.74 -0.88
CA ARG A 71 10.56 12.15 -1.30
C ARG A 71 10.85 13.05 -0.10
N PRO A 72 11.38 14.28 -0.31
CA PRO A 72 11.41 15.28 0.75
C PRO A 72 10.02 15.49 1.37
N MET A 73 9.97 15.81 2.67
CA MET A 73 8.73 16.20 3.37
C MET A 73 7.60 15.15 3.30
N SER A 74 7.95 13.86 3.33
CA SER A 74 6.98 12.75 3.16
C SER A 74 6.96 11.75 4.32
N ALA A 75 7.42 12.16 5.52
CA ALA A 75 7.71 11.25 6.64
C ALA A 75 6.54 10.30 7.01
N PRO A 76 5.28 10.75 7.19
CA PRO A 76 4.18 9.85 7.54
C PRO A 76 3.91 8.78 6.47
N TYR A 77 3.94 9.20 5.20
CA TYR A 77 3.69 8.30 4.07
C TYR A 77 4.82 7.28 3.92
N THR A 78 6.06 7.75 3.93
CA THR A 78 7.26 6.89 3.82
C THR A 78 7.30 5.85 4.94
N ALA A 79 7.08 6.26 6.19
CA ALA A 79 7.11 5.36 7.33
C ALA A 79 6.03 4.26 7.23
N THR A 80 4.79 4.65 6.89
CA THR A 80 3.69 3.69 6.75
C THR A 80 3.89 2.73 5.59
N LYS A 81 4.46 3.17 4.45
CA LYS A 81 4.76 2.29 3.31
C LYS A 81 5.93 1.33 3.57
N HIS A 82 6.92 1.72 4.37
CA HIS A 82 7.90 0.76 4.90
C HIS A 82 7.24 -0.27 5.83
N ALA A 83 6.32 0.16 6.71
CA ALA A 83 5.61 -0.74 7.62
C ALA A 83 4.74 -1.78 6.88
N ILE A 84 4.12 -1.40 5.76
CA ILE A 84 3.41 -2.36 4.88
C ILE A 84 4.32 -3.50 4.43
N THR A 85 5.60 -3.24 4.15
CA THR A 85 6.56 -4.30 3.79
C THR A 85 6.77 -5.30 4.94
N GLY A 86 6.84 -4.81 6.18
CA GLY A 86 6.90 -5.68 7.35
C GLY A 86 5.62 -6.50 7.53
N LEU A 87 4.46 -5.85 7.38
CA LEU A 87 3.15 -6.50 7.47
C LEU A 87 2.97 -7.59 6.41
N THR A 88 3.37 -7.33 5.16
CA THR A 88 3.35 -8.32 4.07
C THR A 88 4.18 -9.55 4.43
N LYS A 89 5.41 -9.34 4.91
CA LYS A 89 6.34 -10.43 5.25
C LYS A 89 5.77 -11.32 6.37
N VAL A 90 5.24 -10.73 7.44
CA VAL A 90 4.72 -11.51 8.57
C VAL A 90 3.45 -12.27 8.19
N ILE A 91 2.53 -11.66 7.43
CA ILE A 91 1.32 -12.37 6.95
C ILE A 91 1.72 -13.52 6.01
N SER A 92 2.66 -13.30 5.11
CA SER A 92 3.14 -14.34 4.19
C SER A 92 3.74 -15.53 4.96
N LEU A 93 4.52 -15.27 6.01
CA LEU A 93 5.11 -16.31 6.84
C LEU A 93 4.04 -17.08 7.63
N ASP A 94 3.19 -16.37 8.36
CA ASP A 94 2.19 -16.94 9.28
C ASP A 94 1.01 -17.60 8.55
N GLY A 95 0.76 -17.19 7.30
CA GLY A 95 -0.32 -17.71 6.45
C GLY A 95 -0.01 -19.05 5.77
N ARG A 96 1.27 -19.43 5.65
CA ARG A 96 1.72 -20.64 4.93
C ARG A 96 1.01 -21.93 5.35
N PRO A 97 0.82 -22.24 6.65
CA PRO A 97 0.16 -23.48 7.07
C PRO A 97 -1.33 -23.56 6.67
N PHE A 98 -1.91 -22.45 6.19
CA PHE A 98 -3.34 -22.29 5.95
C PHE A 98 -3.67 -21.99 4.49
N ASN A 99 -2.73 -22.20 3.56
CA ASN A 99 -2.85 -21.81 2.15
C ASN A 99 -3.21 -20.32 1.97
N ILE A 100 -2.72 -19.45 2.86
CA ILE A 100 -2.88 -18.00 2.76
C ILE A 100 -1.58 -17.41 2.23
N THR A 101 -1.65 -16.80 1.06
CA THR A 101 -0.53 -16.10 0.45
C THR A 101 -0.67 -14.60 0.69
N CYS A 102 0.45 -13.92 0.91
CA CYS A 102 0.49 -12.47 0.99
C CYS A 102 1.62 -11.92 0.13
N GLY A 103 1.30 -10.96 -0.74
CA GLY A 103 2.24 -10.27 -1.60
C GLY A 103 2.04 -8.76 -1.55
N GLN A 104 3.00 -8.03 -2.11
CA GLN A 104 2.97 -6.57 -2.18
C GLN A 104 3.27 -6.11 -3.60
N ILE A 105 2.56 -5.06 -4.01
CA ILE A 105 2.86 -4.32 -5.23
C ILE A 105 3.27 -2.90 -4.85
N ASP A 106 4.46 -2.49 -5.26
CA ASP A 106 4.98 -1.14 -5.03
C ASP A 106 4.69 -0.26 -6.25
N ILE A 107 3.63 0.53 -6.14
CA ILE A 107 3.13 1.36 -7.23
C ILE A 107 3.89 2.69 -7.24
N GLY A 108 4.41 3.04 -8.43
CA GLY A 108 4.97 4.35 -8.74
C GLY A 108 3.88 5.37 -9.11
N ASN A 109 4.22 6.37 -9.91
CA ASN A 109 3.30 7.43 -10.31
C ASN A 109 2.19 6.91 -11.26
N ALA A 110 1.16 6.25 -10.71
CA ALA A 110 -0.02 5.82 -11.47
C ALA A 110 -1.00 6.98 -11.66
N GLY A 111 -1.37 7.26 -12.91
CA GLY A 111 -2.29 8.33 -13.28
C GLY A 111 -3.69 8.13 -12.70
N THR A 112 -3.92 8.77 -11.55
CA THR A 112 -5.22 8.84 -10.86
C THR A 112 -5.52 10.30 -10.48
N GLU A 113 -6.75 10.59 -10.06
CA GLU A 113 -7.12 11.92 -9.54
C GLU A 113 -6.18 12.38 -8.41
N MET A 114 -5.73 11.44 -7.56
CA MET A 114 -4.78 11.71 -6.47
C MET A 114 -3.40 12.18 -6.95
N THR A 115 -3.00 11.80 -8.16
CA THR A 115 -1.69 12.15 -8.75
C THR A 115 -1.73 13.34 -9.68
N ILE A 116 -2.89 13.96 -9.90
CA ILE A 116 -3.00 15.20 -10.70
C ILE A 116 -2.02 16.29 -10.22
N PRO A 117 -1.85 16.55 -8.91
CA PRO A 117 -0.86 17.50 -8.43
C PRO A 117 0.59 17.11 -8.81
N MET A 118 0.87 15.81 -9.02
CA MET A 118 2.19 15.35 -9.41
C MET A 118 2.57 15.77 -10.83
N ALA A 119 1.59 15.83 -11.73
CA ALA A 119 1.78 16.36 -13.08
C ALA A 119 2.10 17.87 -13.07
N ALA A 120 1.63 18.61 -12.05
CA ALA A 120 1.94 20.03 -11.86
C ALA A 120 3.32 20.29 -11.21
N GLY A 121 3.97 19.24 -10.69
CA GLY A 121 5.34 19.27 -10.19
C GLY A 121 5.49 18.85 -8.73
N ILE A 122 6.43 17.94 -8.47
CA ILE A 122 6.75 17.41 -7.15
C ILE A 122 8.16 17.81 -6.72
N MET A 123 8.33 18.01 -5.41
CA MET A 123 9.63 18.29 -4.79
C MET A 123 10.61 17.13 -5.07
N GLN A 124 11.75 17.49 -5.62
CA GLN A 124 12.85 16.60 -5.94
C GLN A 124 13.90 16.61 -4.83
N ALA A 125 14.84 15.66 -4.86
CA ALA A 125 15.90 15.57 -3.85
C ALA A 125 16.78 16.82 -3.75
N ASP A 126 16.92 17.58 -4.85
CA ASP A 126 17.66 18.85 -4.92
C ASP A 126 16.84 20.07 -4.45
N GLY A 127 15.60 19.86 -3.98
CA GLY A 127 14.68 20.92 -3.57
C GLY A 127 13.96 21.63 -4.72
N SER A 128 14.22 21.27 -5.98
CA SER A 128 13.48 21.80 -7.13
C SER A 128 12.10 21.15 -7.24
N LYS A 129 11.16 21.83 -7.93
CA LYS A 129 9.88 21.22 -8.34
C LYS A 129 9.98 20.82 -9.81
N LYS A 130 9.73 19.54 -10.10
CA LYS A 130 9.73 19.00 -11.47
C LYS A 130 8.50 18.14 -11.68
N ALA A 131 7.90 18.22 -12.87
CA ALA A 131 6.87 17.29 -13.29
C ALA A 131 7.49 15.90 -13.48
N GLU A 132 6.74 14.86 -13.13
CA GLU A 132 7.17 13.49 -13.32
C GLU A 132 6.20 12.73 -14.23
N PRO A 133 6.71 11.84 -15.10
CA PRO A 133 5.85 10.98 -15.90
C PRO A 133 4.90 10.15 -15.03
N LEU A 134 3.69 9.94 -15.55
CA LEU A 134 2.69 9.06 -14.96
C LEU A 134 2.51 7.83 -15.86
N MET A 135 2.37 6.66 -15.26
CA MET A 135 1.91 5.45 -15.97
C MET A 135 0.39 5.37 -15.98
N ASP A 136 -0.18 4.74 -17.00
CA ASP A 136 -1.61 4.40 -17.01
C ASP A 136 -1.94 3.48 -15.82
N VAL A 137 -3.01 3.81 -15.08
CA VAL A 137 -3.48 3.04 -13.93
C VAL A 137 -3.97 1.64 -14.33
N ASP A 138 -4.38 1.45 -15.59
CA ASP A 138 -4.81 0.13 -16.08
C ASP A 138 -3.69 -0.91 -16.00
N HIS A 139 -2.42 -0.50 -16.14
CA HIS A 139 -1.28 -1.40 -15.94
C HIS A 139 -1.19 -1.91 -14.50
N VAL A 140 -1.55 -1.08 -13.52
CA VAL A 140 -1.63 -1.49 -12.10
C VAL A 140 -2.77 -2.49 -11.93
N GLY A 141 -3.93 -2.22 -12.51
CA GLY A 141 -5.08 -3.13 -12.48
C GLY A 141 -4.75 -4.50 -13.06
N GLN A 142 -4.06 -4.55 -14.21
CA GLN A 142 -3.60 -5.79 -14.84
C GLN A 142 -2.59 -6.55 -13.97
N ALA A 143 -1.66 -5.85 -13.32
CA ALA A 143 -0.70 -6.48 -12.41
C ALA A 143 -1.38 -7.09 -11.18
N VAL A 144 -2.34 -6.38 -10.57
CA VAL A 144 -3.13 -6.91 -9.44
C VAL A 144 -3.97 -8.11 -9.87
N LEU A 145 -4.60 -8.05 -11.05
CA LEU A 145 -5.36 -9.17 -11.61
C LEU A 145 -4.46 -10.40 -11.82
N HIS A 146 -3.27 -10.22 -12.39
CA HIS A 146 -2.31 -11.29 -12.57
C HIS A 146 -1.93 -11.93 -11.23
N MET A 147 -1.57 -11.13 -10.23
CA MET A 147 -1.27 -11.61 -8.88
C MET A 147 -2.43 -12.40 -8.28
N ALA A 148 -3.67 -11.92 -8.46
CA ALA A 148 -4.89 -12.56 -7.95
C ALA A 148 -5.18 -13.92 -8.59
N GLN A 149 -4.80 -14.12 -9.86
CA GLN A 149 -5.08 -15.35 -10.62
C GLN A 149 -4.06 -16.49 -10.38
N LEU A 150 -2.93 -16.20 -9.72
CA LEU A 150 -1.95 -17.24 -9.40
C LEU A 150 -2.54 -18.28 -8.42
N PRO A 151 -2.16 -19.56 -8.53
CA PRO A 151 -2.54 -20.57 -7.56
C PRO A 151 -1.97 -20.25 -6.17
N LEU A 152 -2.65 -20.77 -5.13
CA LEU A 152 -2.24 -20.64 -3.73
C LEU A 152 -1.13 -21.62 -3.37
#